data_AF-G7QBF2-F1
#
_entry.id   AF-G7QBF2-F1
#
_cell.length_a   1.000
_cell.length_b   1.000
_cell.length_c   1.000
_cell.angle_alpha   90.00
_cell.angle_beta   90.00
_cell.angle_gamma   90.00
#
_symmetry.space_group_name_H-M   'P 1'
#
loop_
_entity.id
_entity.type
_entity.pdbx_description
1 polymer ?
#
loop_
_entity_poly.entity_id
_entity_poly.type
_entity_poly.pdbx_seq_one_letter_code
_entity_poly.pdbx_strand_id
1 'polypeptide(L)'
;MHRSCVHALALAVLCLMAAGCGPIKPASPSIFFGNCITPPGPDPCDSDMDICRVYQDVIEQQYASAAPCRAACNQAYTNLYAQNYQLRNCGYMLTRGTDLCEQECLRQYPAGK
;
A
#
# COMPACT_ATOMS: atom_id res chain seq x y z
N MET A 1 6.29 -49.15 25.48
CA MET A 1 5.25 -48.57 24.61
C MET A 1 5.00 -47.07 24.92
N HIS A 2 6.05 -46.23 25.09
CA HIS A 2 5.88 -44.84 25.56
C HIS A 2 6.81 -43.79 24.90
N ARG A 3 7.47 -44.08 23.76
CA ARG A 3 8.43 -43.14 23.14
C ARG A 3 8.00 -42.60 21.76
N SER A 4 6.96 -43.17 21.16
CA SER A 4 6.56 -42.87 19.79
C SER A 4 5.47 -41.80 19.64
N CYS A 5 4.78 -41.42 20.72
CA CYS A 5 3.71 -40.40 20.67
C CYS A 5 4.22 -38.95 20.84
N VAL A 6 5.43 -38.75 21.38
CA VAL A 6 5.93 -37.39 21.71
C VAL A 6 6.43 -36.64 20.47
N HIS A 7 6.91 -37.35 19.44
CA HIS A 7 7.46 -36.74 18.23
C HIS A 7 6.38 -36.27 17.23
N ALA A 8 5.17 -36.85 17.29
CA ALA A 8 4.09 -36.47 16.38
C ALA A 8 3.44 -35.12 16.76
N LEU A 9 3.47 -34.74 18.04
CA LEU A 9 2.89 -33.48 18.52
C LEU A 9 3.78 -32.25 18.27
N ALA A 10 5.10 -32.43 18.11
CA ALA A 10 6.02 -31.31 17.90
C ALA A 10 5.93 -30.72 16.47
N LEU A 11 5.57 -31.52 15.47
CA LEU A 11 5.45 -31.08 14.07
C LEU A 11 4.13 -30.34 13.78
N ALA A 12 3.08 -30.57 14.55
CA ALA A 12 1.79 -29.90 14.35
C ALA A 12 1.81 -28.42 14.81
N VAL A 13 2.67 -28.07 15.76
CA VAL A 13 2.73 -26.70 16.33
C VAL A 13 3.44 -25.71 15.41
N LEU A 14 4.39 -26.15 14.57
CA LEU A 14 5.12 -25.24 13.68
C LEU A 14 4.28 -24.72 12.49
N CYS A 15 3.25 -25.45 12.05
CA CYS A 15 2.40 -25.00 10.93
C CYS A 15 1.35 -23.96 11.32
N LEU A 16 1.03 -23.82 12.62
CA LEU A 16 0.05 -22.83 13.09
C LEU A 16 0.61 -21.39 13.16
N MET A 17 1.92 -21.22 13.12
CA MET A 17 2.56 -19.89 13.09
C MET A 17 2.58 -19.25 11.70
N ALA A 18 2.16 -19.97 10.65
CA ALA A 18 2.05 -19.43 9.29
C ALA A 18 0.68 -18.75 8.99
N ALA A 19 -0.26 -18.77 9.95
CA ALA A 19 -1.59 -18.18 9.80
C ALA A 19 -1.62 -16.63 9.89
N GLY A 20 -0.46 -15.96 9.87
CA GLY A 20 -0.35 -14.51 9.70
C GLY A 20 -0.37 -14.05 8.23
N CYS A 21 -0.25 -14.96 7.26
CA CYS A 21 -0.21 -14.64 5.83
C CYS A 21 -1.62 -14.63 5.20
N GLY A 22 -2.55 -13.87 5.79
CA GLY A 22 -3.79 -13.51 5.09
C GLY A 22 -3.53 -12.32 4.15
N PRO A 23 -4.20 -12.22 2.99
CA PRO A 23 -4.13 -11.02 2.17
C PRO A 23 -4.58 -9.82 3.03
N ILE A 24 -3.71 -8.83 3.16
CA ILE A 24 -4.04 -7.60 3.88
C ILE A 24 -5.24 -6.96 3.18
N LYS A 25 -6.33 -6.76 3.92
CA LYS A 25 -7.54 -6.14 3.39
C LYS A 25 -7.19 -4.76 2.81
N PRO A 26 -7.75 -4.39 1.65
CA PRO A 26 -7.66 -3.03 1.14
C PRO A 26 -8.04 -1.99 2.21
N ALA A 27 -7.27 -0.92 2.29
CA ALA A 27 -7.63 0.24 3.09
C ALA A 27 -8.89 0.88 2.51
N SER A 28 -9.74 1.45 3.37
CA SER A 28 -10.75 2.36 2.84
C SER A 28 -10.06 3.60 2.27
N PRO A 29 -10.67 4.32 1.32
CA PRO A 29 -10.06 5.54 0.77
C PRO A 29 -9.72 6.58 1.84
N SER A 30 -10.55 6.69 2.88
CA SER A 30 -10.28 7.57 4.03
C SER A 30 -9.04 7.17 4.85
N ILE A 31 -8.78 5.86 5.00
CA ILE A 31 -7.60 5.35 5.69
C ILE A 31 -6.36 5.57 4.82
N PHE A 32 -6.46 5.34 3.50
CA PHE A 32 -5.40 5.68 2.56
C PHE A 32 -5.05 7.17 2.65
N PHE A 33 -6.05 8.05 2.53
CA PHE A 33 -5.86 9.49 2.54
C PHE A 33 -5.18 9.95 3.83
N GLY A 34 -5.68 9.50 4.99
CA GLY A 34 -5.06 9.80 6.30
C GLY A 34 -3.61 9.34 6.39
N ASN A 35 -3.30 8.12 5.93
CA ASN A 35 -1.92 7.61 5.92
C ASN A 35 -1.01 8.39 4.96
N CYS A 36 -1.57 8.94 3.89
CA CYS A 36 -0.84 9.73 2.92
C CYS A 36 -0.47 11.11 3.49
N ILE A 37 -1.44 11.86 4.03
CA ILE A 37 -1.23 13.23 4.55
C ILE A 37 -0.54 13.28 5.92
N THR A 38 -0.35 12.14 6.59
CA THR A 38 0.34 12.07 7.88
C THR A 38 1.63 11.25 7.74
N PRO A 39 2.67 11.80 7.09
CA PRO A 39 3.95 11.12 7.01
C PRO A 39 4.64 11.05 8.39
N PRO A 40 5.53 10.06 8.59
CA PRO A 40 6.35 10.00 9.79
C PRO A 40 7.39 11.13 9.77
N GLY A 41 7.24 12.08 10.68
CA GLY A 41 8.16 13.22 10.84
C GLY A 41 7.59 14.52 10.29
N PRO A 42 8.36 15.62 10.36
CA PRO A 42 7.92 16.91 9.83
C PRO A 42 7.67 16.84 8.32
N ASP A 43 6.53 17.38 7.88
CA ASP A 43 6.21 17.55 6.46
C ASP A 43 6.28 19.03 6.07
N PRO A 44 7.27 19.45 5.26
CA PRO A 44 7.35 20.82 4.76
C PRO A 44 6.45 21.06 3.54
N CYS A 45 5.66 20.07 3.10
CA CYS A 45 4.79 20.18 1.93
C CYS A 45 3.43 20.81 2.28
N ASP A 46 3.19 22.02 1.82
CA ASP A 46 1.89 22.70 1.96
C ASP A 46 0.82 22.24 0.94
N SER A 47 1.06 21.13 0.24
CA SER A 47 0.15 20.59 -0.77
C SER A 47 0.00 19.08 -0.66
N ASP A 48 0.29 18.55 0.51
CA ASP A 48 0.09 17.16 0.92
C ASP A 48 -1.34 16.69 0.62
N MET A 49 -2.35 17.48 1.00
CA MET A 49 -3.75 17.15 0.77
C MET A 49 -4.11 17.04 -0.71
N ASP A 50 -3.63 17.97 -1.54
CA ASP A 50 -3.89 17.96 -2.99
C ASP A 50 -3.21 16.77 -3.67
N ILE A 51 -1.95 16.52 -3.32
CA ILE A 51 -1.17 15.37 -3.82
C ILE A 51 -1.85 14.06 -3.43
N CYS A 52 -2.21 13.90 -2.16
CA CYS A 52 -2.83 12.69 -1.64
C CYS A 52 -4.24 12.46 -2.18
N ARG A 53 -4.98 13.53 -2.52
CA ARG A 53 -6.28 13.40 -3.21
C ARG A 53 -6.10 12.74 -4.58
N VAL A 54 -5.09 13.14 -5.37
CA VAL A 54 -4.85 12.54 -6.69
C VAL A 54 -4.63 11.03 -6.59
N TYR A 55 -3.83 10.57 -5.63
CA TYR A 55 -3.62 9.13 -5.43
C TYR A 55 -4.86 8.41 -4.86
N GLN A 56 -5.64 9.09 -4.02
CA GLN A 56 -6.93 8.57 -3.55
C GLN A 56 -7.88 8.33 -4.74
N ASP A 57 -7.99 9.30 -5.65
CA ASP A 57 -8.83 9.21 -6.85
C ASP A 57 -8.38 8.06 -7.77
N VAL A 58 -7.08 7.74 -7.79
CA VAL A 58 -6.58 6.54 -8.49
C VAL A 58 -7.11 5.28 -7.81
N ILE A 59 -6.90 5.08 -6.52
CA ILE A 59 -7.29 3.83 -5.85
C ILE A 59 -8.82 3.64 -5.72
N GLU A 60 -9.61 4.70 -5.89
CA GLU A 60 -11.07 4.64 -5.95
C GLU A 60 -11.60 4.18 -7.33
N GLN A 61 -10.77 4.24 -8.37
CA GLN A 61 -11.13 3.72 -9.69
C GLN A 61 -11.07 2.18 -9.73
N GLN A 62 -11.93 1.61 -10.57
CA GLN A 62 -11.92 0.17 -10.83
C GLN A 62 -10.96 -0.15 -11.97
N TYR A 63 -10.04 -1.09 -11.71
CA TYR A 63 -9.07 -1.59 -12.69
C TYR A 63 -9.25 -3.08 -12.92
N ALA A 64 -8.70 -3.58 -14.03
CA ALA A 64 -8.75 -5.01 -14.35
C ALA A 64 -7.80 -5.85 -13.47
N SER A 65 -6.70 -5.26 -12.98
CA SER A 65 -5.72 -5.93 -12.13
C SER A 65 -4.79 -4.90 -11.46
N ALA A 66 -3.83 -5.37 -10.65
CA ALA A 66 -2.84 -4.52 -10.01
C ALA A 66 -1.97 -3.76 -11.02
N ALA A 67 -1.69 -4.34 -12.19
CA ALA A 67 -0.80 -3.74 -13.18
C ALA A 67 -1.32 -2.39 -13.73
N PRO A 68 -2.54 -2.27 -14.29
CA PRO A 68 -3.09 -1.00 -14.72
C PRO A 68 -3.32 -0.02 -13.55
N CYS A 69 -3.67 -0.49 -12.35
CA CYS A 69 -3.81 0.36 -11.16
C CYS A 69 -2.47 1.03 -10.81
N ARG A 70 -1.38 0.25 -10.72
CA ARG A 70 -0.04 0.77 -10.44
C ARG A 70 0.49 1.67 -11.56
N ALA A 71 0.16 1.37 -12.82
CA ALA A 71 0.49 2.26 -13.94
C ALA A 71 -0.20 3.63 -13.78
N ALA A 72 -1.45 3.66 -13.32
CA ALA A 72 -2.15 4.92 -13.02
C ALA A 72 -1.51 5.69 -11.85
N CYS A 73 -1.06 5.01 -10.79
CA CYS A 73 -0.27 5.64 -9.72
C CYS A 73 1.01 6.31 -10.26
N ASN A 74 1.74 5.63 -11.14
CA ASN A 74 2.95 6.17 -11.77
C ASN A 74 2.66 7.35 -12.72
N GLN A 75 1.53 7.30 -13.43
CA GLN A 75 1.07 8.43 -14.25
C GLN A 75 0.73 9.64 -13.38
N ALA A 76 0.06 9.44 -12.23
CA ALA A 76 -0.22 10.50 -11.27
C ALA A 76 1.08 11.15 -10.76
N TYR A 77 2.09 10.36 -10.41
CA TYR A 77 3.42 10.88 -10.06
C TYR A 77 4.00 11.76 -11.17
N THR A 78 4.00 11.27 -12.41
CA THR A 78 4.54 12.01 -13.56
C THR A 78 3.81 13.34 -13.77
N ASN A 79 2.49 13.34 -13.63
CA ASN A 79 1.67 14.54 -13.76
C ASN A 79 1.94 15.55 -12.64
N LEU A 80 2.09 15.10 -11.40
CA LEU A 80 2.41 15.95 -10.26
C LEU A 80 3.85 16.49 -10.34
N TYR A 81 4.78 15.67 -10.82
CA TYR A 81 6.15 16.09 -11.07
C TYR A 81 6.23 17.17 -12.16
N ALA A 82 5.47 17.02 -13.25
CA ALA A 82 5.36 18.02 -14.30
C ALA A 82 4.76 19.35 -13.80
N GLN A 83 3.96 19.31 -12.73
CA GLN A 83 3.41 20.50 -12.05
C GLN A 83 4.38 21.14 -11.05
N ASN A 84 5.63 20.68 -10.98
CA ASN A 84 6.69 21.22 -10.14
C ASN A 84 6.48 21.07 -8.62
N TYR A 85 5.64 20.13 -8.15
CA TYR A 85 5.47 19.87 -6.72
C TYR A 85 6.80 19.48 -6.03
N GLN A 86 7.71 18.79 -6.73
CA GLN A 86 9.04 18.47 -6.23
C GLN A 86 9.89 19.70 -5.88
N LEU A 87 9.65 20.85 -6.53
CA LEU A 87 10.35 22.10 -6.25
C LEU A 87 9.73 22.87 -5.08
N ARG A 88 8.57 22.44 -4.58
CA ARG A 88 7.82 23.06 -3.47
C ARG A 88 7.98 22.29 -2.16
N ASN A 89 9.12 21.64 -1.95
CA ASN A 89 9.40 20.74 -0.83
C ASN A 89 8.49 19.51 -0.73
N CYS A 90 7.65 19.24 -1.74
CA CYS A 90 6.73 18.11 -1.74
C CYS A 90 7.30 16.84 -2.38
N GLY A 91 8.60 16.80 -2.71
CA GLY A 91 9.21 15.64 -3.38
C GLY A 91 9.00 14.32 -2.62
N TYR A 92 9.14 14.36 -1.29
CA TYR A 92 8.86 13.21 -0.43
C TYR A 92 7.38 12.76 -0.52
N MET A 93 6.45 13.71 -0.54
CA MET A 93 5.01 13.41 -0.66
C MET A 93 4.64 12.79 -2.00
N LEU A 94 5.31 13.18 -3.08
CA LEU A 94 5.13 12.54 -4.38
C LEU A 94 5.52 11.06 -4.32
N THR A 95 6.72 10.75 -3.83
CA THR A 95 7.22 9.37 -3.74
C THR A 95 6.38 8.54 -2.78
N ARG A 96 6.12 9.04 -1.58
CA ARG A 96 5.31 8.36 -0.57
C ARG A 96 3.89 8.08 -1.08
N GLY A 97 3.25 9.06 -1.71
CA GLY A 97 1.91 8.91 -2.26
C GLY A 97 1.86 7.81 -3.32
N THR A 98 2.85 7.75 -4.22
CA THR A 98 2.99 6.65 -5.19
C THR A 98 3.17 5.31 -4.50
N ASP A 99 4.08 5.20 -3.53
CA ASP A 99 4.37 3.93 -2.83
C ASP A 99 3.12 3.39 -2.13
N LEU A 100 2.39 4.25 -1.42
CA LEU A 100 1.14 3.88 -0.78
C LEU A 100 0.07 3.49 -1.81
N CYS A 101 -0.03 4.22 -2.93
CA CYS A 101 -0.98 3.94 -4.01
C CYS A 101 -0.72 2.56 -4.61
N GLU A 102 0.54 2.24 -4.90
CA GLU A 102 0.91 0.94 -5.46
C GLU A 102 0.67 -0.21 -4.48
N GLN A 103 0.98 -0.02 -3.20
CA GLN A 103 0.67 -1.01 -2.17
C GLN A 103 -0.83 -1.28 -2.09
N GLU A 104 -1.65 -0.24 -2.19
CA GLU A 104 -3.09 -0.38 -2.15
C GLU A 104 -3.64 -1.09 -3.39
N CYS A 105 -3.09 -0.81 -4.57
CA CYS A 105 -3.37 -1.59 -5.79
C CYS A 105 -3.05 -3.08 -5.59
N LEU A 106 -1.94 -3.42 -4.93
CA LEU A 106 -1.59 -4.82 -4.66
C LEU A 106 -2.54 -5.49 -3.66
N ARG A 107 -3.10 -4.74 -2.71
CA ARG A 107 -4.12 -5.23 -1.77
C ARG A 107 -5.48 -5.44 -2.45
N GLN A 108 -5.89 -4.53 -3.32
CA GLN A 108 -7.16 -4.61 -4.06
C GLN A 108 -7.16 -5.74 -5.10
N TYR A 109 -6.01 -5.99 -5.73
CA TYR A 109 -5.86 -6.94 -6.82
C TYR A 109 -4.74 -7.96 -6.52
N PRO A 110 -4.90 -8.83 -5.51
CA PRO A 110 -3.86 -9.79 -5.12
C PRO A 110 -3.60 -10.79 -6.25
N ALA A 111 -2.32 -11.17 -6.42
CA ALA A 111 -1.93 -12.19 -7.39
C ALA A 111 -2.35 -13.58 -6.88
N GLY A 112 -3.43 -14.10 -7.42
CA GLY A 112 -3.84 -15.50 -7.23
C GLY A 112 -5.02 -15.70 -6.27
N LYS A 113 -6.01 -16.44 -6.77
CA LYS A 113 -6.64 -17.51 -6.01
C LYS A 113 -6.17 -18.82 -6.60
#